data_AF-A0A1C6IJX8-F1
#
_entry.id   AF-A0A1C6IJX8-F1
#
_cell.length_a   1.000
_cell.length_b   1.000
_cell.length_c   1.000
_cell.angle_alpha   90.00
_cell.angle_beta   90.00
_cell.angle_gamma   90.00
#
_symmetry.space_group_name_H-M   'P 1'
#
loop_
_entity.id
_entity.type
_entity.pdbx_description
1 polymer ?
#
loop_
_entity_poly.entity_id
_entity_poly.type
_entity_poly.pdbx_seq_one_letter_code
_entity_poly.pdbx_strand_id
1 'polypeptide(L)' 'MDRIDEFVAELEALEKKYGLYIWACGCCNSPHLMDSQTNETVAESLEFLNGKYEFDRC' A
#
# COMPACT_ATOMS: atom_id res chain seq x y z
N MET A 1 -15.40 4.94 17.68
CA MET A 1 -14.31 5.40 16.81
C MET A 1 -14.83 5.27 15.38
N ASP A 2 -14.46 6.14 14.44
CA ASP A 2 -14.92 5.96 13.05
C ASP A 2 -14.26 4.70 12.48
N ARG A 3 -14.96 3.92 11.65
CA ARG A 3 -14.38 2.73 10.98
C ARG A 3 -13.11 3.07 10.21
N ILE A 4 -13.01 4.32 9.74
CA ILE A 4 -11.85 4.85 9.04
C ILE A 4 -10.67 5.02 10.00
N ASP A 5 -10.89 5.53 11.21
CA ASP A 5 -9.83 5.70 12.21
C ASP A 5 -9.24 4.35 12.63
N GLU A 6 -10.11 3.34 12.82
CA GLU A 6 -9.68 1.96 13.14
C GLU A 6 -8.85 1.36 11.99
N PHE A 7 -9.33 1.52 10.75
CA PHE A 7 -8.59 1.09 9.56
C PHE A 7 -7.22 1.76 9.45
N VAL A 8 -7.14 3.08 9.67
CA VAL A 8 -5.88 3.83 9.62
C VAL A 8 -4.93 3.36 10.70
N ALA A 9 -5.40 3.14 11.92
CA ALA A 9 -4.57 2.64 13.02
C ALA A 9 -4.02 1.23 12.73
N GLU A 10 -4.83 0.34 12.15
CA GLU A 10 -4.38 -0.99 11.73
C GLU A 10 -3.37 -0.91 10.58
N LEU A 11 -3.60 -0.04 9.60
CA LEU A 11 -2.69 0.19 8.49
C LEU A 11 -1.32 0.70 9.00
N GLU A 12 -1.30 1.75 9.83
CA GLU A 12 -0.05 2.29 10.41
C GLU A 12 0.75 1.22 11.17
N ALA A 13 0.08 0.36 11.93
CA ALA A 13 0.72 -0.74 12.65
C ALA A 13 1.34 -1.77 11.69
N LEU A 14 0.67 -2.09 10.59
CA LEU A 14 1.17 -2.98 9.56
C LEU A 14 2.36 -2.36 8.82
N GLU A 15 2.26 -1.10 8.42
CA GLU A 15 3.32 -0.40 7.70
C GLU A 15 4.61 -0.38 8.52
N LYS A 16 4.50 -0.06 9.82
CA LYS A 16 5.63 -0.09 10.75
C LYS A 16 6.20 -1.50 10.95
N LYS A 17 5.35 -2.52 11.01
CA LYS A 17 5.77 -3.91 11.25
C LYS A 17 6.59 -4.48 10.09
N TYR A 18 6.18 -4.17 8.86
CA TYR A 18 6.80 -4.73 7.65
C TYR A 18 7.80 -3.78 7.00
N GLY A 19 7.84 -2.51 7.40
CA GLY A 19 8.68 -1.50 6.76
C GLY A 19 8.23 -1.15 5.35
N LEU A 20 6.94 -1.29 5.06
CA LEU A 20 6.34 -1.08 3.75
C LEU A 20 5.18 -0.10 3.87
N TYR A 21 4.94 0.74 2.88
CA TYR A 21 3.78 1.64 2.88
C TYR A 21 3.14 1.70 1.49
N ILE A 22 1.85 2.03 1.46
CA ILE A 22 1.12 2.20 0.19
C ILE A 22 1.24 3.65 -0.24
N TRP A 23 1.71 3.86 -1.47
CA TRP A 23 1.77 5.18 -2.10
C TRP A 23 1.01 5.18 -3.42
N ALA A 24 0.47 6.32 -3.84
CA ALA A 24 -0.10 6.47 -5.16
C ALA A 24 0.35 7.82 -5.75
N CYS A 25 0.81 7.84 -7.00
CA CYS A 25 0.98 9.12 -7.68
C CYS A 25 -0.42 9.72 -7.91
N GLY A 26 -0.58 11.03 -7.68
CA GLY A 26 -1.83 11.74 -8.02
C GLY A 26 -2.09 11.85 -9.54
N CYS A 27 -1.26 11.20 -10.36
CA CYS A 27 -1.27 11.26 -11.82
C CYS A 27 -2.09 10.13 -12.46
N CYS A 28 -2.03 8.92 -11.91
CA CYS A 28 -2.76 7.76 -12.39
C CYS A 28 -3.58 7.05 -11.29
N ASN A 29 -3.45 7.49 -10.02
CA ASN A 29 -4.07 6.88 -8.85
C ASN A 29 -3.81 5.36 -8.70
N SER A 30 -2.77 4.83 -9.36
CA SER A 30 -2.36 3.45 -9.18
C SER A 30 -1.61 3.35 -7.85
N PRO A 31 -2.06 2.50 -6.91
CA PRO A 31 -1.31 2.25 -5.69
C PRO A 31 -0.09 1.39 -5.99
N HIS A 32 1.02 1.76 -5.37
CA HIS A 32 2.31 1.09 -5.40
C HIS A 32 2.72 0.75 -3.97
N LEU A 33 3.46 -0.34 -3.81
CA LEU A 33 4.05 -0.69 -2.52
C LEU A 33 5.48 -0.16 -2.48
N MET A 34 5.78 0.60 -1.44
CA MET A 34 7.06 1.30 -1.27
C MET A 34 7.82 0.73 -0.06
N ASP A 35 9.14 0.67 -0.16
CA ASP A 35 10.02 0.40 0.97
C ASP A 35 10.19 1.68 1.79
N SER A 36 9.87 1.62 3.10
CA SER A 36 9.95 2.77 4.00
C SER A 36 11.37 3.25 4.30
N GLN A 37 12.39 2.42 4.08
CA GLN A 37 13.79 2.74 4.35
C GLN A 37 14.47 3.34 3.12
N THR A 38 14.20 2.80 1.93
CA THR A 38 14.85 3.25 0.69
C THR A 38 14.00 4.25 -0.11
N ASN A 39 12.70 4.34 0.15
CA ASN A 39 11.72 5.05 -0.70
C ASN A 39 11.71 4.56 -2.15
N GLU A 40 12.06 3.29 -2.37
CA GLU A 40 12.00 2.65 -3.67
C GLU A 40 10.71 1.83 -3.80
N THR A 41 10.21 1.71 -5.04
CA THR A 41 9.06 0.87 -5.35
C THR A 41 9.46 -0.60 -5.23
N VAL A 42 8.76 -1.34 -4.38
CA VAL A 42 8.93 -2.81 -4.22
C VAL A 42 7.99 -3.56 -5.16
N ALA A 43 6.82 -2.99 -5.47
CA ALA A 43 5.90 -3.52 -6.47
C ALA A 43 5.20 -2.37 -7.21
N GLU A 44 5.30 -2.38 -8.54
CA GLU A 44 4.84 -1.30 -9.42
C GLU A 44 3.32 -1.27 -9.62
N SER A 45 2.59 -2.33 -9.28
CA SER A 45 1.13 -2.36 -9.43
C SER A 45 0.48 -3.18 -8.32
N LEU A 46 -0.33 -2.53 -7.49
CA LEU A 46 -1.34 -3.19 -6.67
C LEU A 46 -2.67 -3.15 -7.44
N GLU A 47 -3.03 -4.26 -8.07
CA GLU A 47 -4.30 -4.38 -8.79
C GLU A 47 -5.38 -4.98 -7.91
N PHE A 48 -6.59 -4.43 -7.97
CA PHE A 48 -7.74 -5.04 -7.30
C PHE A 48 -8.51 -5.93 -8.27
N LEU A 49 -8.23 -7.23 -8.22
CA LEU A 49 -8.85 -8.24 -9.09
C LEU A 49 -9.63 -9.25 -8.24
N ASN A 50 -10.86 -9.58 -8.67
CA ASN A 50 -11.71 -10.59 -8.03
C ASN A 50 -11.89 -10.41 -6.51
N GLY A 51 -11.93 -9.16 -6.03
CA GLY A 51 -12.10 -8.86 -4.61
C GLY A 51 -10.81 -8.97 -3.78
N LYS A 52 -9.64 -9.07 -4.42
CA LYS A 52 -8.34 -9.18 -3.75
C LYS A 52 -7.33 -8.24 -4.40
N TYR A 53 -6.34 -7.81 -3.61
CA TYR A 53 -5.16 -7.14 -4.15
C TYR A 53 -4.16 -8.17 -4.67
N GLU A 54 -3.74 -8.01 -5.92
CA GLU A 54 -2.71 -8.79 -6.59
C GLU A 54 -1.51 -7.90 -6.92
N PHE A 55 -0.31 -8.50 -6.90
CA PHE A 55 0.92 -7.82 -7.29
C PHE A 55 1.23 -8.16 -8.75
N ASP A 56 1.40 -7.14 -9.59
CA ASP A 56 2.03 -7.35 -10.87
C ASP A 56 3.53 -7.56 -10.66
N ARG A 57 3.99 -8.81 -10.80
CA ARG A 57 5.41 -9.16 -10.78
C ARG A 57 5.89 -9.15 -12.23
N CYS A 58 6.22 -7.97 -12.74
CA CYS A 58 7.06 -7.89 -13.94
C CYS A 58 8.47 -8.41 -13.64
#